data_AF-A0A8D8S408-F1
#
_entry.id   AF-A0A8D8S408-F1
#
_cell.length_a   1.000
_cell.length_b   1.000
_cell.length_c   1.000
_cell.angle_alpha   90.00
_cell.angle_beta   90.00
_cell.angle_gamma   90.00
#
_symmetry.space_group_name_H-M   'P 1'
#
loop_
_entity.id
_entity.type
_entity.pdbx_description
1 polymer ?
#
loop_
_entity_poly.entity_id
_entity_poly.type
_entity_poly.pdbx_seq_one_letter_code
_entity_poly.pdbx_strand_id
1 'polypeptide(L)'
;MHSLKKTSWYKSVLIFQNKSHPCLSQSTSAVAEKTDTIVIPNRIERGPTDILKALSHTIQQDPLAPHYKYHDDPFTIPVSNQEKRSFALAQESGKKAAQWIRATHADLFQHRVAEPFIEMYAPRLVYNENEAVSPEFLSQLIANGSYWSVQSIFCPS
;
A
#
# COMPACT_ATOMS: atom_id res chain seq x y z
N MET A 1 -12.37 -33.04 -40.07
CA MET A 1 -12.76 -31.71 -40.58
C MET A 1 -13.79 -31.11 -39.63
N HIS A 2 -13.38 -30.29 -38.68
CA HIS A 2 -14.32 -29.59 -37.79
C HIS A 2 -13.92 -28.13 -37.69
N SER A 3 -14.76 -27.28 -38.30
CA SER A 3 -14.64 -25.84 -38.42
C SER A 3 -15.06 -25.18 -37.11
N LEU A 4 -14.15 -24.43 -36.48
CA LEU A 4 -14.47 -23.60 -35.32
C LEU A 4 -14.55 -22.14 -35.74
N LYS A 5 -15.74 -21.59 -35.53
CA LYS A 5 -16.16 -20.24 -35.90
C LYS A 5 -15.35 -19.22 -35.10
N LYS A 6 -14.63 -18.35 -35.81
CA LYS A 6 -13.95 -17.18 -35.23
C LYS A 6 -14.99 -16.21 -34.68
N THR A 7 -15.07 -16.07 -33.37
CA THR A 7 -15.83 -15.00 -32.74
C THR A 7 -15.01 -13.72 -32.77
N SER A 8 -15.56 -12.72 -33.45
CA SER A 8 -15.07 -11.35 -33.61
C SER A 8 -15.25 -10.57 -32.30
N TRP A 9 -14.14 -10.17 -31.67
CA TRP A 9 -14.14 -9.27 -30.51
C TRP A 9 -13.64 -7.90 -30.94
N TYR A 10 -14.56 -7.09 -31.48
CA TYR A 10 -14.37 -5.65 -31.61
C TYR A 10 -15.60 -4.96 -31.04
N LYS A 11 -15.37 -4.11 -30.02
CA LYS A 11 -16.23 -3.07 -29.42
C LYS A 11 -15.65 -2.85 -27.99
N SER A 12 -15.24 -1.68 -27.52
CA SER A 12 -15.43 -0.31 -27.96
C SER A 12 -14.29 0.49 -27.33
N VAL A 13 -13.53 1.23 -28.13
CA VAL A 13 -12.58 2.24 -27.62
C VAL A 13 -13.42 3.42 -27.15
N LEU A 14 -13.46 3.68 -25.84
CA LEU A 14 -14.00 4.93 -25.32
C LEU A 14 -12.97 6.03 -25.60
N ILE A 15 -13.22 6.77 -26.67
CA ILE A 15 -12.49 7.98 -27.03
C ILE A 15 -12.84 9.05 -25.98
N PHE A 16 -11.90 9.39 -25.10
CA PHE A 16 -12.01 10.55 -24.23
C PHE A 16 -11.76 11.80 -25.10
N GLN A 17 -12.83 12.41 -25.61
CA GLN A 17 -12.72 13.66 -26.35
C GLN A 17 -12.36 14.80 -25.38
N ASN A 18 -11.14 15.31 -25.52
CA ASN A 18 -10.72 16.56 -24.90
C ASN A 18 -11.40 17.71 -25.65
N LYS A 19 -12.59 18.13 -25.20
CA LYS A 19 -13.29 19.29 -25.76
C LYS A 19 -12.63 20.56 -25.23
N SER A 20 -11.85 21.22 -26.08
CA SER A 20 -11.45 22.61 -25.89
C SER A 20 -12.70 23.49 -25.85
N HIS A 21 -12.86 24.27 -24.78
CA HIS A 21 -13.95 25.23 -24.65
C HIS A 21 -13.58 26.51 -25.41
N PRO A 22 -14.40 26.99 -26.37
CA PRO A 22 -14.18 28.30 -26.97
C PRO A 22 -14.56 29.42 -25.99
N CYS A 23 -13.66 30.40 -25.87
CA CYS A 23 -13.91 31.70 -25.26
C CYS A 23 -15.04 32.40 -26.02
N LEU A 24 -16.16 32.71 -25.34
CA LEU A 24 -17.29 33.41 -25.92
C LEU A 24 -17.35 34.84 -25.37
N SER A 25 -17.21 35.80 -26.28
CA SER A 25 -17.40 37.24 -26.10
C SER A 25 -18.83 37.55 -25.62
N GLN A 26 -18.92 38.41 -24.60
CA GLN A 26 -20.18 38.83 -23.98
C GLN A 26 -20.90 39.87 -24.86
N SER A 27 -22.12 39.55 -25.28
CA SER A 27 -23.08 40.51 -25.85
C SER A 27 -24.16 40.83 -24.81
N THR A 28 -24.32 42.12 -24.54
CA THR A 28 -25.31 42.70 -23.62
C THR A 28 -26.70 42.66 -24.24
N SER A 29 -27.65 41.93 -23.64
CA SER A 29 -29.06 41.97 -24.01
C SER A 29 -29.95 41.56 -22.84
N ALA A 30 -30.77 42.51 -22.39
CA ALA A 30 -31.97 42.42 -21.56
C ALA A 30 -31.91 41.57 -20.27
N VAL A 31 -32.00 42.29 -19.14
CA VAL A 31 -32.26 41.74 -17.80
C VAL A 31 -33.64 41.10 -17.77
N ALA A 32 -33.71 39.83 -18.17
CA ALA A 32 -34.75 38.92 -17.73
C ALA A 32 -34.22 38.27 -16.45
N GLU A 33 -34.94 38.40 -15.34
CA GLU A 33 -34.62 37.70 -14.09
C GLU A 33 -34.75 36.18 -14.29
N LYS A 34 -33.73 35.58 -14.88
CA LYS A 34 -33.43 34.18 -14.68
C LYS A 34 -32.78 34.12 -13.31
N THR A 35 -33.50 33.53 -12.35
CA THR A 35 -32.86 33.00 -11.16
C THR A 35 -31.86 31.95 -11.65
N ASP A 36 -30.62 32.37 -11.95
CA ASP A 36 -29.54 31.47 -12.34
C ASP A 36 -29.19 30.64 -11.11
N THR A 37 -29.95 29.56 -10.92
CA THR A 37 -29.79 28.62 -9.82
C THR A 37 -28.46 27.90 -10.02
N ILE A 38 -27.46 28.27 -9.21
CA ILE A 38 -26.16 27.61 -9.17
C ILE A 38 -26.37 26.16 -8.71
N VAL A 39 -26.16 25.19 -9.59
CA VAL A 39 -26.22 23.77 -9.26
C VAL A 39 -24.83 23.30 -8.83
N ILE A 40 -24.67 23.02 -7.54
CA ILE A 40 -23.42 22.48 -6.98
C ILE A 40 -23.39 20.96 -7.21
N PRO A 41 -22.32 20.40 -7.80
CA PRO A 41 -22.22 18.96 -8.00
C PRO A 41 -21.95 18.20 -6.70
N ASN A 42 -22.33 16.92 -6.68
CA ASN A 42 -22.07 16.05 -5.54
C ASN A 42 -20.58 15.70 -5.42
N ARG A 43 -20.10 15.61 -4.17
CA ARG A 43 -18.76 15.11 -3.87
C ARG A 43 -18.65 13.64 -4.26
N ILE A 44 -17.53 13.30 -4.90
CA ILE A 44 -17.17 11.91 -5.19
C ILE A 44 -16.31 11.40 -4.03
N GLU A 45 -16.80 10.41 -3.30
CA GLU A 45 -16.04 9.72 -2.26
C GLU A 45 -14.96 8.83 -2.88
N ARG A 46 -13.76 8.86 -2.30
CA ARG A 46 -12.60 8.05 -2.73
C ARG A 46 -11.97 7.39 -1.52
N GLY A 47 -11.51 6.15 -1.67
CA GLY A 47 -10.67 5.47 -0.70
C GLY A 47 -9.26 6.07 -0.62
N PRO A 48 -8.50 5.76 0.45
CA PRO A 48 -7.18 6.34 0.69
C PRO A 48 -6.15 5.99 -0.39
N THR A 49 -6.33 4.88 -1.10
CA THR A 49 -5.38 4.36 -2.11
C THR A 49 -5.90 4.45 -3.55
N ASP A 50 -7.06 5.04 -3.80
CA ASP A 50 -7.74 4.91 -5.10
C ASP A 50 -6.98 5.61 -6.23
N ILE A 51 -6.32 6.72 -5.94
CA ILE A 51 -5.46 7.42 -6.90
C ILE A 51 -4.26 6.54 -7.28
N LEU A 52 -3.63 5.87 -6.31
CA LEU A 52 -2.49 4.98 -6.56
C LEU A 52 -2.91 3.80 -7.44
N LYS A 53 -4.09 3.22 -7.19
CA LYS A 53 -4.65 2.15 -8.04
C LYS A 53 -4.89 2.64 -9.46
N ALA A 54 -5.53 3.81 -9.62
CA ALA A 54 -5.78 4.40 -10.94
C ALA A 54 -4.49 4.63 -11.72
N LEU A 55 -3.45 5.17 -11.08
CA LEU A 55 -2.13 5.37 -11.70
C LEU A 55 -1.46 4.04 -12.07
N SER A 56 -1.51 3.04 -11.18
CA SER A 56 -0.92 1.72 -11.47
C SER A 56 -1.57 1.04 -12.67
N HIS A 57 -2.86 1.28 -12.91
CA HIS A 57 -3.58 0.73 -14.07
C HIS A 57 -3.24 1.42 -15.40
N THR A 58 -2.75 2.66 -15.36
CA THR A 58 -2.37 3.40 -16.58
C THR A 58 -1.01 2.99 -17.15
N ILE A 59 -0.20 2.26 -16.39
CA ILE A 59 1.18 1.90 -16.74
C ILE A 59 1.25 0.40 -17.03
N GLN A 60 2.02 0.03 -18.06
CA GLN A 60 2.30 -1.37 -18.39
C GLN A 60 3.70 -1.80 -17.90
N GLN A 61 3.90 -3.09 -17.70
CA GLN A 61 5.21 -3.64 -17.32
C GLN A 61 6.19 -3.53 -18.50
N ASP A 62 7.38 -2.97 -18.26
CA ASP A 62 8.47 -2.94 -19.23
C ASP A 62 9.15 -4.33 -19.31
N PRO A 63 9.22 -4.97 -20.49
CA PRO A 63 9.90 -6.24 -20.66
C PRO A 63 11.44 -6.14 -20.63
N LEU A 64 12.02 -4.96 -20.85
CA LEU A 64 13.47 -4.76 -20.89
C LEU A 64 14.04 -4.37 -19.51
N ALA A 65 13.22 -3.79 -18.64
CA ALA A 65 13.66 -3.39 -17.31
C ALA A 65 13.72 -4.58 -16.33
N PRO A 66 14.69 -4.58 -15.41
CA PRO A 66 14.66 -5.48 -14.26
C PRO A 66 13.45 -5.17 -13.38
N HIS A 67 13.00 -6.18 -12.61
CA HIS A 67 11.90 -5.97 -11.66
C HIS A 67 12.32 -4.99 -10.54
N TYR A 68 11.45 -4.03 -10.21
CA TYR A 68 11.67 -2.97 -9.19
C TYR A 68 12.20 -3.41 -7.82
N LYS A 69 12.13 -4.70 -7.49
CA LYS A 69 12.65 -5.22 -6.22
C LYS A 69 14.18 -5.24 -6.17
N TYR A 70 14.84 -5.15 -7.32
CA TYR A 70 16.30 -5.09 -7.45
C TYR A 70 16.73 -3.65 -7.69
N HIS A 71 17.96 -3.34 -7.31
CA HIS A 71 18.58 -2.06 -7.65
C HIS A 71 18.83 -2.01 -9.16
N ASP A 72 18.67 -0.83 -9.76
CA ASP A 72 18.89 -0.61 -11.19
C ASP A 72 20.37 -0.31 -11.47
N ASP A 73 21.24 -1.25 -11.07
CA ASP A 73 22.68 -1.17 -11.26
C ASP A 73 23.20 -2.51 -11.84
N PRO A 74 24.09 -2.49 -12.85
CA PRO A 74 24.55 -3.69 -13.54
C PRO A 74 25.08 -4.81 -12.64
N PHE A 75 25.67 -4.49 -11.48
CA PHE A 75 26.23 -5.50 -10.58
C PHE A 75 25.20 -6.10 -9.61
N THR A 76 24.09 -5.41 -9.39
CA THR A 76 23.07 -5.79 -8.40
C THR A 76 21.79 -6.34 -9.02
N ILE A 77 21.68 -6.35 -10.35
CA ILE A 77 20.59 -7.02 -11.08
C ILE A 77 20.92 -8.52 -11.21
N PRO A 78 20.06 -9.44 -10.72
CA PRO A 78 20.32 -10.86 -10.83
C PRO A 78 20.05 -11.37 -12.24
N VAL A 79 21.02 -12.10 -12.79
CA VAL A 79 20.98 -12.66 -14.14
C VAL A 79 20.32 -14.03 -14.13
N SER A 80 20.58 -14.84 -13.10
CA SER A 80 20.07 -16.21 -13.00
C SER A 80 18.92 -16.39 -12.00
N ASN A 81 18.09 -17.42 -12.18
CA ASN A 81 17.03 -17.74 -11.22
C ASN A 81 17.57 -18.18 -9.85
N GLN A 82 18.79 -18.72 -9.80
CA GLN A 82 19.46 -19.07 -8.54
C GLN A 82 19.86 -17.80 -7.77
N GLU A 83 20.44 -16.81 -8.45
CA GLU A 83 20.73 -15.49 -7.85
C GLU A 83 19.45 -14.81 -7.36
N LYS A 84 18.36 -14.83 -8.15
CA LYS A 84 17.07 -14.27 -7.71
C LYS A 84 16.60 -14.85 -6.38
N ARG A 85 16.76 -16.16 -6.17
CA ARG A 85 16.44 -16.84 -4.91
C ARG A 85 17.41 -16.45 -3.79
N SER A 86 18.71 -16.47 -4.08
CA SER A 86 19.75 -16.10 -3.12
C SER A 86 19.56 -14.68 -2.59
N PHE A 87 19.29 -13.72 -3.48
CA PHE A 87 19.06 -12.31 -3.13
C PHE A 87 17.81 -12.15 -2.27
N ALA A 88 16.72 -12.85 -2.61
CA ALA A 88 15.51 -12.83 -1.80
C ALA A 88 15.76 -13.40 -0.39
N LEU A 89 16.47 -14.53 -0.29
CA LEU A 89 16.82 -15.15 0.99
C LEU A 89 17.72 -14.24 1.84
N ALA A 90 18.72 -13.60 1.22
CA ALA A 90 19.61 -12.67 1.90
C ALA A 90 18.89 -11.40 2.38
N GLN A 91 17.96 -10.86 1.59
CA GLN A 91 17.15 -9.71 2.00
C GLN A 91 16.23 -10.07 3.18
N GLU A 92 15.57 -11.22 3.14
CA GLU A 92 14.70 -11.67 4.22
C GLU A 92 15.48 -12.04 5.49
N SER A 93 16.67 -12.63 5.39
CA SER A 93 17.51 -12.90 6.55
C SER A 93 18.00 -11.59 7.21
N GLY A 94 18.40 -10.60 6.42
CA GLY A 94 18.75 -9.26 6.91
C GLY A 94 17.59 -8.56 7.61
N LYS A 95 16.37 -8.62 7.04
CA LYS A 95 15.15 -8.09 7.69
C LYS A 95 14.89 -8.77 9.03
N LYS A 96 15.01 -10.09 9.11
CA LYS A 96 14.82 -10.84 10.38
C LYS A 96 15.88 -10.49 11.41
N ALA A 97 17.14 -10.37 11.01
CA ALA A 97 18.22 -9.96 11.91
C ALA A 97 17.98 -8.54 12.46
N ALA A 98 17.57 -7.59 11.61
CA ALA A 98 17.22 -6.24 12.06
C ALA A 98 16.01 -6.22 13.00
N GLN A 99 14.98 -7.03 12.71
CA GLN A 99 13.82 -7.19 13.59
C GLN A 99 14.21 -7.77 14.96
N TRP A 100 15.15 -8.71 14.99
CA TRP A 100 15.69 -9.27 16.23
C TRP A 100 16.43 -8.20 17.03
N ILE A 101 17.34 -7.42 16.41
CA ILE A 101 18.04 -6.31 17.07
C ILE A 101 17.05 -5.30 17.67
N ARG A 102 16.01 -4.92 16.91
CA ARG A 102 14.96 -4.00 17.38
C ARG A 102 14.19 -4.56 18.59
N ALA A 103 13.99 -5.87 18.66
CA ALA A 103 13.31 -6.52 19.79
C ALA A 103 14.22 -6.61 21.02
N THR A 104 15.50 -6.92 20.84
CA THR A 104 16.48 -7.05 21.93
C THR A 104 16.85 -5.70 22.54
N HIS A 105 17.00 -4.66 21.72
CA HIS A 105 17.41 -3.32 22.14
C HIS A 105 16.31 -2.28 21.87
N ALA A 106 15.13 -2.51 22.42
CA ALA A 106 13.95 -1.65 22.24
C ALA A 106 14.17 -0.20 22.71
N ASP A 107 15.05 -0.02 23.69
CA ASP A 107 15.48 1.26 24.27
C ASP A 107 16.07 2.22 23.23
N LEU A 108 16.81 1.70 22.26
CA LEU A 108 17.41 2.50 21.18
C LEU A 108 16.38 3.04 20.17
N PHE A 109 15.18 2.46 20.13
CA PHE A 109 14.15 2.76 19.13
C PHE A 109 12.95 3.53 19.71
N GLN A 110 13.16 4.31 20.79
CA GLN A 110 12.10 5.09 21.44
C GLN A 110 11.78 6.42 20.74
N HIS A 111 12.65 6.89 19.85
CA HIS A 111 12.48 8.19 19.19
C HIS A 111 11.28 8.19 18.22
N ARG A 112 10.33 9.12 18.43
CA ARG A 112 9.12 9.26 17.62
C ARG A 112 9.13 10.60 16.88
N VAL A 113 9.16 10.54 15.55
CA VAL A 113 9.13 11.73 14.67
C VAL A 113 7.82 11.83 13.88
N ALA A 114 7.23 10.69 13.54
CA ALA A 114 6.05 10.66 12.66
C ALA A 114 4.77 11.03 13.41
N GLU A 115 3.94 11.85 12.77
CA GLU A 115 2.58 12.17 13.18
C GLU A 115 1.63 11.85 12.00
N PRO A 116 0.77 10.82 12.10
CA PRO A 116 0.56 9.92 13.24
C PRO A 116 1.72 8.93 13.44
N PHE A 117 1.89 8.47 14.68
CA PHE A 117 2.90 7.45 14.99
C PHE A 117 2.53 6.11 14.35
N ILE A 118 3.51 5.46 13.72
CA ILE A 118 3.30 4.18 13.05
C ILE A 118 3.63 3.03 14.00
N GLU A 119 2.60 2.52 14.67
CA GLU A 119 2.72 1.47 15.69
C GLU A 119 3.37 0.18 15.19
N MET A 120 3.22 -0.14 13.89
CA MET A 120 3.84 -1.32 13.27
C MET A 120 5.39 -1.30 13.38
N TYR A 121 5.98 -0.11 13.44
CA TYR A 121 7.43 0.05 13.56
C TYR A 121 7.91 0.19 15.02
N ALA A 122 6.99 0.24 15.98
CA ALA A 122 7.35 0.22 17.39
C ALA A 122 8.00 -1.12 17.79
N PRO A 123 8.95 -1.11 18.74
CA PRO A 123 9.43 -2.34 19.38
C PRO A 123 8.27 -3.13 20.01
N ARG A 124 8.38 -4.46 20.02
CA ARG A 124 7.39 -5.32 20.66
C ARG A 124 7.57 -5.27 22.17
N LEU A 125 6.46 -5.29 22.91
CA LEU A 125 6.48 -5.43 24.36
C LEU A 125 6.93 -6.85 24.72
N VAL A 126 8.00 -6.97 25.51
CA VAL A 126 8.46 -8.22 26.12
C VAL A 126 8.01 -8.18 27.58
N TYR A 127 7.24 -9.18 28.00
CA TYR A 127 6.71 -9.26 29.37
C TYR A 127 7.66 -10.05 30.25
N ASN A 128 7.96 -9.50 31.43
CA ASN A 128 8.70 -10.20 32.47
C ASN A 128 7.74 -10.71 33.55
N GLU A 129 8.11 -11.79 34.25
CA GLU A 129 7.35 -12.37 35.36
C GLU A 129 7.09 -11.42 36.54
N ASN A 130 7.89 -10.35 36.64
CA ASN A 130 7.80 -9.35 37.70
C ASN A 130 6.78 -8.23 37.41
N GLU A 131 6.24 -8.17 36.19
CA GLU A 131 5.22 -7.20 35.82
C GLU A 131 3.84 -7.75 36.19
N ALA A 132 3.05 -7.01 36.97
CA ALA A 132 1.71 -7.42 37.36
C ALA A 132 0.77 -7.43 36.13
N VAL A 133 0.67 -8.56 35.46
CA VAL A 133 -0.22 -8.76 34.30
C VAL A 133 -1.67 -8.89 34.79
N SER A 134 -2.56 -8.02 34.32
CA SER A 134 -3.99 -8.09 34.63
C SER A 134 -4.72 -9.11 33.73
N PRO A 135 -5.83 -9.73 34.20
CA PRO A 135 -6.60 -10.69 33.40
C PRO A 135 -7.26 -10.06 32.16
N GLU A 136 -7.56 -8.76 32.20
CA GLU A 136 -8.06 -8.03 31.02
C GLU A 136 -6.99 -7.93 29.93
N PHE A 137 -5.73 -7.73 30.33
CA PHE A 137 -4.62 -7.66 29.40
C PHE A 137 -4.40 -8.98 28.65
N LEU A 138 -4.50 -10.10 29.36
CA LEU A 138 -4.46 -11.43 28.74
C LEU A 138 -5.57 -11.60 27.68
N SER A 139 -6.79 -11.13 27.99
CA SER A 139 -7.92 -11.18 27.07
C SER A 139 -7.67 -10.35 25.80
N GLN A 140 -7.03 -9.19 25.94
CA GLN A 140 -6.61 -8.35 24.81
C GLN A 140 -5.54 -9.04 23.95
N LEU A 141 -4.55 -9.69 24.55
CA LEU A 141 -3.52 -10.43 23.81
C LEU A 141 -4.11 -11.59 22.98
N ILE A 142 -5.07 -12.31 23.56
CA ILE A 142 -5.77 -13.40 22.87
C ILE A 142 -6.58 -12.85 21.69
N ALA A 143 -7.31 -11.75 21.90
CA ALA A 143 -8.07 -11.08 20.83
C ALA A 143 -7.15 -10.58 19.69
N ASN A 144 -5.95 -10.10 20.03
CA ASN A 144 -4.94 -9.66 19.07
C ASN A 144 -4.18 -10.81 18.40
N GLY A 145 -4.48 -12.06 18.73
CA GLY A 145 -3.88 -13.24 18.10
C GLY A 145 -2.42 -13.48 18.47
N SER A 146 -1.90 -12.84 19.52
CA SER A 146 -0.51 -12.96 19.96
C SER A 146 -0.30 -14.15 20.90
N TYR A 147 -0.72 -15.35 20.49
CA TYR A 147 -0.61 -16.57 21.31
C TYR A 147 0.82 -16.86 21.80
N TRP A 148 1.83 -16.51 21.00
CA TRP A 148 3.24 -16.67 21.36
C TRP A 148 3.68 -15.82 22.55
N SER A 149 3.11 -14.62 22.73
CA SER A 149 3.41 -13.78 23.90
C SER A 149 2.68 -14.26 25.16
N VAL A 150 1.56 -14.96 24.99
CA VAL A 150 0.83 -15.59 26.09
C VAL A 150 1.61 -16.79 26.61
N GLN A 151 2.18 -17.62 25.72
CA GLN A 151 2.97 -18.79 26.11
C GLN A 151 4.20 -18.42 26.96
N SER A 152 4.88 -17.30 26.64
CA SER A 152 6.02 -16.82 27.43
C SER A 152 5.64 -16.30 28.82
N ILE A 153 4.38 -15.92 29.05
CA ILE A 153 3.88 -15.51 30.38
C ILE A 153 3.67 -16.74 31.28
N PHE A 154 3.23 -17.87 30.71
CA PHE A 154 2.85 -19.05 31.49
C PHE A 154 3.95 -20.11 31.63
N CYS A 155 5.02 -20.04 30.84
CA CYS A 155 6.12 -21.00 30.90
C CYS A 155 7.47 -20.25 30.83
N PRO A 156 8.04 -19.86 31.98
CA PRO A 156 9.40 -19.32 32.01
C PRO A 156 10.39 -20.46 31.70
N SER A 157 11.34 -20.19 30.81
CA SER A 157 12.44 -21.10 30.44
C SER A 157 13.60 -21.02 31.42
#